data_AF-A0A8K0J0P1-F1
#
_entry.id   AF-A0A8K0J0P1-F1
#
_cell.length_a   1.000
_cell.length_b   1.000
_cell.length_c   1.000
_cell.angle_alpha   90.00
_cell.angle_beta   90.00
_cell.angle_gamma   90.00
#
_symmetry.space_group_name_H-M   'P 1'
#
loop_
_entity.id
_entity.type
_entity.pdbx_description
1 polymer ?
#
loop_
_entity_poly.entity_id
_entity_poly.type
_entity_poly.pdbx_seq_one_letter_code
_entity_poly.pdbx_strand_id
1 'polypeptide(L)'
;MSAFVDFFSGHDPSSFAPWLELSEIPLAGELTAEHSPKLPLNEFEERHQLRDQYLETQYRLHRYEATEPLRRAIQVYRQQVSRGETDVELDSVNVYAKVHVTGHALGNDGATQRLRISQLPGQPPIDGEADEAGEADEVEYLTPGTLLALSCDDFQRSCSVAVVAENEGLQTEAPYIDVF
;
A
#
# COMPACT_ATOMS: atom_id res chain seq x y z
N MET A 1 -37.20 28.61 23.53
CA MET A 1 -36.10 28.76 22.56
C MET A 1 -35.22 27.53 22.69
N SER A 2 -35.48 26.52 21.85
CA SER A 2 -34.77 25.23 21.86
C SER A 2 -33.82 25.22 20.67
N ALA A 3 -32.52 25.19 20.95
CA ALA A 3 -31.44 25.17 19.97
C ALA A 3 -30.48 24.00 20.27
N PHE A 4 -31.06 22.80 20.43
CA PHE A 4 -30.29 21.59 20.81
C PHE A 4 -30.35 20.46 19.77
N VAL A 5 -30.92 20.70 18.59
CA VAL A 5 -31.17 19.63 17.60
C VAL A 5 -30.31 19.75 16.33
N ASP A 6 -29.65 20.88 16.09
CA ASP A 6 -28.96 21.09 14.79
C ASP A 6 -27.49 20.66 14.75
N PHE A 7 -26.91 20.13 15.84
CA PHE A 7 -25.50 19.69 15.84
C PHE A 7 -25.30 18.26 15.32
N PHE A 8 -26.32 17.39 15.42
CA PHE A 8 -26.21 16.00 14.96
C PHE A 8 -26.26 15.84 13.43
N SER A 9 -26.51 16.93 12.68
CA SER A 9 -26.77 16.89 11.25
C SER A 9 -25.63 17.45 10.38
N GLY A 10 -24.45 17.70 10.96
CA GLY A 10 -23.32 18.31 10.25
C GLY A 10 -22.42 17.34 9.47
N HIS A 11 -22.59 16.04 9.62
CA HIS A 11 -21.92 15.05 8.77
C HIS A 11 -22.98 14.29 8.02
N ASP A 12 -22.90 14.31 6.70
CA ASP A 12 -23.69 13.43 5.87
C ASP A 12 -23.00 12.06 5.88
N PRO A 13 -23.50 11.07 6.65
CA PRO A 13 -22.92 9.72 6.65
C PRO A 13 -23.00 9.07 5.27
N SER A 14 -23.80 9.63 4.34
CA SER A 14 -24.00 9.07 2.99
C SER A 14 -22.92 9.45 1.97
N SER A 15 -21.87 10.17 2.35
CA SER A 15 -20.76 10.45 1.41
C SER A 15 -19.72 9.33 1.34
N PHE A 16 -19.77 8.35 2.25
CA PHE A 16 -18.88 7.20 2.29
C PHE A 16 -19.68 5.91 2.39
N ALA A 17 -19.16 4.83 1.81
CA ALA A 17 -19.70 3.49 2.06
C ALA A 17 -19.71 3.19 3.57
N PRO A 18 -20.68 2.40 4.07
CA PRO A 18 -20.69 1.95 5.45
C PRO A 18 -19.33 1.36 5.83
N TRP A 19 -18.72 1.81 6.92
CA TRP A 19 -17.34 1.42 7.26
C TRP A 19 -17.20 -0.11 7.48
N LEU A 20 -18.29 -0.77 7.87
CA LEU A 20 -18.39 -2.22 8.02
C LEU A 20 -18.37 -2.98 6.69
N GLU A 21 -18.66 -2.32 5.57
CA GLU A 21 -18.64 -2.91 4.23
C GLU A 21 -17.32 -2.65 3.50
N LEU A 22 -16.43 -1.83 4.08
CA LEU A 22 -15.12 -1.57 3.50
C LEU A 22 -14.24 -2.81 3.66
N SER A 23 -13.64 -3.23 2.55
CA SER A 23 -12.63 -4.29 2.54
C SER A 23 -11.47 -3.93 3.45
N GLU A 24 -10.96 -4.88 4.22
CA GLU A 24 -9.77 -4.70 5.06
C GLU A 24 -8.55 -4.29 4.22
N ILE A 25 -8.39 -4.92 3.05
CA ILE A 25 -7.37 -4.54 2.06
C ILE A 25 -7.84 -3.30 1.29
N PRO A 26 -7.01 -2.26 1.16
CA PRO A 26 -7.35 -1.07 0.39
C PRO A 26 -7.55 -1.39 -1.08
N LEU A 27 -8.51 -0.72 -1.70
CA LEU A 27 -8.72 -0.83 -3.13
C LEU A 27 -7.68 -0.01 -3.88
N ALA A 28 -7.35 -0.42 -5.10
CA ALA A 28 -6.44 0.31 -5.98
C ALA A 28 -6.86 1.77 -6.18
N GLY A 29 -8.17 2.02 -6.27
CA GLY A 29 -8.73 3.37 -6.37
C GLY A 29 -8.37 4.28 -5.19
N GLU A 30 -8.28 3.73 -3.98
CA GLU A 30 -7.88 4.48 -2.78
C GLU A 30 -6.41 4.91 -2.86
N LEU A 31 -5.53 4.03 -3.35
CA LEU A 31 -4.11 4.32 -3.50
C LEU A 31 -3.80 5.27 -4.68
N THR A 32 -4.63 5.27 -5.71
CA THR A 32 -4.46 6.17 -6.87
C THR A 32 -5.21 7.50 -6.73
N ALA A 33 -5.96 7.69 -5.64
CA ALA A 33 -6.79 8.87 -5.45
C ALA A 33 -5.95 10.16 -5.44
N GLU A 34 -6.43 11.18 -6.17
CA GLU A 34 -5.77 12.49 -6.26
C GLU A 34 -5.73 13.24 -4.92
N HIS A 35 -6.74 13.01 -4.09
CA HIS A 35 -6.90 13.71 -2.82
C HIS A 35 -6.96 12.72 -1.67
N SER A 36 -6.37 13.09 -0.54
CA SER A 36 -6.53 12.35 0.71
C SER A 36 -8.01 12.28 1.10
N PRO A 37 -8.46 11.16 1.71
CA PRO A 37 -9.81 11.08 2.24
C PRO A 37 -10.00 12.12 3.35
N LYS A 38 -11.24 12.58 3.53
CA LYS A 38 -11.59 13.43 4.67
C LYS A 38 -11.60 12.58 5.93
N LEU A 39 -10.84 12.98 6.93
CA LEU A 39 -10.72 12.25 8.18
C LEU A 39 -11.76 12.72 9.20
N PRO A 40 -12.33 11.79 9.98
CA PRO A 40 -13.16 12.15 11.12
C PRO A 40 -12.32 12.84 12.20
N LEU A 41 -12.93 13.78 12.92
CA LEU A 41 -12.31 14.41 14.08
C LEU A 41 -12.37 13.43 15.26
N ASN A 42 -11.21 13.17 15.87
CA ASN A 42 -11.13 12.36 17.08
C ASN A 42 -11.23 13.26 18.32
N GLU A 43 -12.45 13.66 18.67
CA GLU A 43 -12.71 14.50 19.84
C GLU A 43 -12.69 13.65 21.13
N PHE A 44 -11.59 13.70 21.87
CA PHE A 44 -11.42 12.96 23.12
C PHE A 44 -12.04 13.66 24.34
N GLU A 45 -12.29 14.97 24.28
CA GLU A 45 -12.35 15.79 25.50
C GLU A 45 -13.75 16.02 26.09
N GLU A 46 -14.87 15.87 25.36
CA GLU A 46 -16.12 16.47 25.88
C GLU A 46 -17.42 15.65 25.85
N ARG A 47 -17.52 14.48 25.18
CA ARG A 47 -18.75 13.66 25.23
C ARG A 47 -18.47 12.16 25.15
N HIS A 48 -19.34 11.37 25.78
CA HIS A 48 -19.42 9.94 25.52
C HIS A 48 -19.78 9.72 24.05
N GLN A 49 -18.79 9.40 23.23
CA GLN A 49 -19.02 8.95 21.86
C GLN A 49 -19.84 7.65 21.93
N LEU A 50 -20.81 7.50 21.03
CA LEU A 50 -21.46 6.21 20.86
C LEU A 50 -20.41 5.19 20.40
N ARG A 51 -20.49 3.95 20.89
CA ARG A 51 -19.52 2.89 20.59
C ARG A 51 -19.21 2.79 19.09
N ASP A 52 -20.25 2.79 18.25
CA ASP A 52 -20.10 2.63 16.81
C ASP A 52 -19.41 3.84 16.16
N GLN A 53 -19.67 5.05 16.67
CA GLN A 53 -19.00 6.28 16.20
C GLN A 53 -17.52 6.27 16.55
N TYR A 54 -17.17 5.80 17.76
CA TYR A 54 -15.78 5.64 18.16
C TYR A 54 -15.07 4.62 17.27
N LEU A 55 -15.65 3.44 17.07
CA LEU A 55 -15.07 2.38 16.25
C LEU A 55 -14.91 2.80 14.78
N GLU A 56 -15.91 3.47 14.21
CA GLU A 56 -15.80 4.03 12.86
C GLU A 56 -14.66 5.05 12.76
N THR A 57 -14.56 5.94 13.76
CA THR A 57 -13.51 6.95 13.80
C THR A 57 -12.12 6.29 13.84
N GLN A 58 -11.91 5.32 14.74
CA GLN A 58 -10.66 4.59 14.82
C GLN A 58 -10.34 3.81 13.54
N TYR A 59 -11.33 3.13 12.96
CA TYR A 59 -11.17 2.39 11.70
C TYR A 59 -10.70 3.30 10.56
N ARG A 60 -11.36 4.45 10.37
CA ARG A 60 -11.02 5.40 9.31
C ARG A 60 -9.63 6.01 9.50
N LEU A 61 -9.24 6.31 10.74
CA LEU A 61 -7.92 6.85 11.05
C LEU A 61 -6.82 5.81 10.80
N HIS A 62 -6.97 4.58 11.28
CA HIS A 62 -5.98 3.53 11.04
C HIS A 62 -5.87 3.14 9.57
N ARG A 63 -7.00 3.10 8.85
CA ARG A 63 -6.96 2.89 7.40
C ARG A 63 -6.21 4.01 6.68
N TYR A 64 -6.41 5.26 7.09
CA TYR A 64 -5.65 6.39 6.55
C TYR A 64 -4.15 6.26 6.83
N GLU A 65 -3.77 5.95 8.07
CA GLU A 65 -2.38 5.74 8.46
C GLU A 65 -1.70 4.64 7.63
N ALA A 66 -2.41 3.55 7.34
CA ALA A 66 -1.89 2.44 6.54
C ALA A 66 -1.77 2.77 5.05
N THR A 67 -2.69 3.57 4.48
CA THR A 67 -2.81 3.77 3.02
C THR A 67 -2.13 5.03 2.52
N GLU A 68 -2.12 6.09 3.32
CA GLU A 68 -1.68 7.42 2.90
C GLU A 68 -0.20 7.50 2.47
N PRO A 69 0.76 6.83 3.15
CA PRO A 69 2.15 6.84 2.71
C PRO A 69 2.30 6.31 1.27
N LEU A 70 1.64 5.18 0.97
CA LEU A 70 1.69 4.54 -0.34
C LEU A 70 0.97 5.38 -1.40
N ARG A 71 -0.18 5.98 -1.07
CA ARG A 71 -0.90 6.91 -1.96
C ARG A 71 -0.02 8.11 -2.35
N ARG A 72 0.64 8.73 -1.37
CA ARG A 72 1.56 9.86 -1.62
C ARG A 72 2.74 9.44 -2.48
N ALA A 73 3.35 8.29 -2.17
CA ALA A 73 4.45 7.73 -2.94
C ALA A 73 4.08 7.54 -4.42
N ILE A 74 2.90 6.96 -4.70
CA ILE A 74 2.39 6.80 -6.08
C ILE A 74 2.21 8.15 -6.78
N GLN A 75 1.72 9.17 -6.08
CA GLN A 75 1.55 10.50 -6.67
C GLN A 75 2.89 11.16 -7.03
N VAL A 76 3.86 11.08 -6.12
CA VAL A 76 5.22 11.61 -6.35
C VAL A 76 5.88 10.86 -7.49
N TYR A 77 5.77 9.52 -7.51
CA TYR A 77 6.25 8.67 -8.58
C TYR A 77 5.68 9.07 -9.95
N ARG A 78 4.35 9.22 -10.07
CA ARG A 78 3.70 9.66 -11.32
C ARG A 78 4.20 11.02 -11.79
N GLN A 79 4.42 11.95 -10.86
CA GLN A 79 4.96 13.27 -11.19
C GLN A 79 6.39 13.19 -11.72
N GLN A 80 7.26 12.39 -11.11
CA GLN A 80 8.65 12.22 -11.54
C GLN A 80 8.75 11.51 -12.89
N VAL A 81 8.01 10.41 -13.08
CA VAL A 81 7.94 9.72 -14.37
C VAL A 81 7.41 10.65 -15.46
N SER A 82 6.40 11.48 -15.16
CA SER A 82 5.89 12.47 -16.13
C SER A 82 6.92 13.54 -16.53
N ARG A 83 7.94 13.78 -15.71
CA ARG A 83 9.07 14.67 -16.01
C ARG A 83 10.19 13.97 -16.78
N GLY A 84 10.09 12.66 -17.01
CA GLY A 84 11.07 11.86 -17.72
C GLY A 84 12.19 11.30 -16.83
N GLU A 85 12.03 11.32 -15.50
CA GLU A 85 12.94 10.62 -14.59
C GLU A 85 12.75 9.11 -14.74
N THR A 86 13.86 8.39 -14.93
CA THR A 86 13.87 6.92 -15.13
C THR A 86 14.29 6.16 -13.89
N ASP A 87 15.01 6.83 -12.98
CA ASP A 87 15.41 6.30 -11.68
C ASP A 87 14.76 7.15 -10.61
N VAL A 88 13.64 6.64 -10.06
CA VAL A 88 12.79 7.37 -9.13
C VAL A 88 13.05 6.87 -7.72
N GLU A 89 13.79 7.65 -6.96
CA GLU A 89 13.98 7.42 -5.52
C GLU A 89 12.89 8.14 -4.73
N LEU A 90 12.25 7.42 -3.80
CA LEU A 90 11.22 7.94 -2.92
C LEU A 90 11.67 7.79 -1.46
N ASP A 91 11.51 8.83 -0.65
CA ASP A 91 12.01 8.87 0.73
C ASP A 91 11.39 7.82 1.69
N SER A 92 10.19 7.34 1.37
CA SER A 92 9.36 6.56 2.30
C SER A 92 8.97 5.16 1.81
N VAL A 93 9.22 4.85 0.54
CA VAL A 93 8.80 3.60 -0.09
C VAL A 93 9.84 3.15 -1.10
N ASN A 94 10.11 1.86 -1.15
CA ASN A 94 10.99 1.27 -2.16
C ASN A 94 10.24 1.04 -3.48
N VAL A 95 10.84 1.44 -4.60
CA VAL A 95 10.29 1.22 -5.94
C VAL A 95 11.05 0.06 -6.60
N TYR A 96 10.34 -1.03 -6.89
CA TYR A 96 10.90 -2.17 -7.60
C TYR A 96 10.55 -2.10 -9.08
N ALA A 97 11.56 -1.94 -9.92
CA ALA A 97 11.41 -1.94 -11.38
C ALA A 97 11.59 -3.35 -11.96
N LYS A 98 11.07 -3.57 -13.18
CA LYS A 98 11.21 -4.84 -13.92
C LYS A 98 10.73 -6.06 -13.12
N VAL A 99 9.51 -5.95 -12.61
CA VAL A 99 8.81 -7.04 -11.93
C VAL A 99 8.04 -7.86 -12.94
N HIS A 100 8.20 -9.18 -12.89
CA HIS A 100 7.55 -10.11 -13.82
C HIS A 100 6.78 -11.19 -13.08
N VAL A 101 5.57 -11.49 -13.55
CA VAL A 101 4.84 -12.70 -13.15
C VAL A 101 5.56 -13.91 -13.75
N THR A 102 6.00 -14.84 -12.91
CA THR A 102 6.73 -16.05 -13.34
C THR A 102 5.92 -17.32 -13.18
N GLY A 103 4.90 -17.32 -12.31
CA GLY A 103 4.06 -18.49 -12.09
C GLY A 103 3.04 -18.28 -10.99
N HIS A 104 2.47 -19.40 -10.53
CA HIS A 104 1.53 -19.46 -9.43
C HIS A 104 2.00 -20.50 -8.42
N ALA A 105 1.79 -20.23 -7.13
CA ALA A 105 2.00 -21.18 -6.06
C ALA A 105 0.67 -21.48 -5.38
N LEU A 106 0.51 -22.71 -4.91
CA LEU A 106 -0.68 -23.17 -4.22
C LEU A 106 -0.24 -23.63 -2.84
N GLY A 107 -0.60 -22.85 -1.82
CA GLY A 107 -0.30 -23.13 -0.42
C GLY A 107 -1.56 -23.48 0.37
N ASN A 108 -1.38 -23.74 1.65
CA ASN A 108 -2.50 -23.96 2.57
C ASN A 108 -3.37 -22.71 2.74
N ASP A 109 -2.78 -21.53 2.60
CA ASP A 109 -3.46 -20.23 2.73
C ASP A 109 -4.14 -19.77 1.44
N GLY A 110 -3.94 -20.48 0.32
CA GLY A 110 -4.62 -20.21 -0.94
C GLY A 110 -3.70 -20.23 -2.17
N ALA A 111 -4.22 -19.70 -3.26
CA ALA A 111 -3.47 -19.52 -4.49
C ALA A 111 -2.77 -18.17 -4.49
N THR A 112 -1.46 -18.17 -4.74
CA THR A 112 -0.63 -16.98 -4.83
C THR A 112 -0.03 -16.85 -6.22
N GLN A 113 0.36 -15.64 -6.59
CA GLN A 113 1.08 -15.34 -7.82
C GLN A 113 2.55 -15.05 -7.50
N ARG A 114 3.45 -15.69 -8.25
CA ARG A 114 4.89 -15.51 -8.07
C ARG A 114 5.39 -14.36 -8.92
N LEU A 115 5.92 -13.35 -8.25
CA LEU A 115 6.58 -12.20 -8.86
C LEU A 115 8.10 -12.35 -8.72
N ARG A 116 8.82 -12.09 -9.81
CA ARG A 116 10.29 -12.00 -9.82
C ARG A 116 10.70 -10.55 -9.99
N ILE A 117 11.62 -10.09 -9.14
CA ILE A 117 12.14 -8.72 -9.19
C ILE A 117 13.52 -8.79 -9.85
N SER A 118 13.66 -8.14 -11.00
CA SER A 118 14.91 -8.22 -11.78
C SER A 118 15.94 -7.16 -11.37
N GLN A 119 15.49 -6.08 -10.72
CA GLN A 119 16.34 -4.99 -10.29
C GLN A 119 15.90 -4.54 -8.89
N LEU A 120 16.78 -4.73 -7.92
CA LEU A 120 16.59 -4.23 -6.57
C LEU A 120 16.90 -2.72 -6.53
N PRO A 121 16.20 -1.93 -5.69
CA PRO A 121 16.50 -0.52 -5.51
C PRO A 121 17.95 -0.34 -5.06
N GLY A 122 18.71 0.54 -5.72
CA GLY A 122 20.09 0.86 -5.34
C GLY A 122 21.16 -0.20 -5.65
N GLN A 123 20.83 -1.31 -6.33
CA GLN A 123 21.81 -2.31 -6.75
C GLN A 123 21.94 -2.39 -8.29
N PRO A 124 23.15 -2.69 -8.81
CA PRO A 124 23.34 -2.96 -10.24
C PRO A 124 22.50 -4.17 -10.67
N PRO A 125 22.11 -4.25 -11.96
CA PRO A 125 21.31 -5.35 -12.48
C PRO A 125 22.01 -6.70 -12.21
N ILE A 126 21.23 -7.66 -11.70
CA ILE A 126 21.70 -8.98 -11.24
C ILE A 126 22.26 -9.84 -12.40
N ASP A 127 22.07 -9.42 -13.66
CA ASP A 127 22.46 -10.16 -14.86
C ASP A 127 23.93 -9.93 -15.32
N GLY A 128 24.79 -9.34 -14.47
CA GLY A 128 26.21 -9.13 -14.75
C GLY A 128 27.09 -9.70 -13.65
N GLU A 129 28.15 -10.41 -14.05
CA GLU A 129 29.14 -11.08 -13.19
C GLU A 129 29.40 -10.32 -11.88
N ALA A 130 29.12 -10.99 -10.76
CA ALA A 130 29.30 -10.46 -9.43
C ALA A 130 30.78 -10.21 -9.13
N ASP A 131 31.22 -8.96 -9.27
CA ASP A 131 32.45 -8.50 -8.64
C ASP A 131 32.22 -8.37 -7.13
N GLU A 132 33.08 -9.06 -6.39
CA GLU A 132 33.18 -9.07 -4.93
C GLU A 132 33.32 -7.65 -4.35
N ALA A 133 32.27 -7.09 -3.73
CA ALA A 133 32.43 -6.00 -2.75
C ALA A 133 31.15 -5.72 -1.94
N GLY A 134 31.27 -5.94 -0.63
CA GLY A 134 30.34 -5.43 0.38
C GLY A 134 29.45 -6.52 0.95
N GLU A 135 29.57 -6.77 2.25
CA GLU A 135 28.54 -7.45 3.03
C GLU A 135 27.21 -6.75 2.71
N ALA A 136 26.39 -7.39 1.88
CA ALA A 136 25.03 -6.95 1.68
C ALA A 136 24.36 -7.16 3.04
N ASP A 137 24.15 -6.07 3.78
CA ASP A 137 23.24 -6.06 4.92
C ASP A 137 22.02 -6.89 4.50
N GLU A 138 21.65 -7.89 5.30
CA GLU A 138 20.51 -8.78 5.04
C GLU A 138 19.25 -7.92 4.99
N VAL A 139 18.94 -7.33 3.84
CA VAL A 139 17.76 -6.49 3.75
C VAL A 139 16.58 -7.33 3.30
N GLU A 140 15.87 -7.86 4.30
CA GLU A 140 14.56 -8.48 4.17
C GLU A 140 13.52 -7.41 3.78
N TYR A 141 13.51 -7.01 2.51
CA TYR A 141 12.72 -5.86 2.07
C TYR A 141 11.21 -6.14 1.89
N LEU A 142 10.77 -7.40 1.96
CA LEU A 142 9.41 -7.81 1.62
C LEU A 142 8.98 -8.93 2.56
N THR A 143 8.66 -8.57 3.81
CA THR A 143 8.18 -9.53 4.80
C THR A 143 6.73 -9.92 4.53
N PRO A 144 6.32 -11.15 4.92
CA PRO A 144 4.92 -11.57 4.82
C PRO A 144 3.98 -10.56 5.50
N GLY A 145 2.85 -10.26 4.85
CA GLY A 145 1.90 -9.23 5.28
C GLY A 145 2.19 -7.82 4.77
N THR A 146 3.32 -7.59 4.09
CA THR A 146 3.61 -6.29 3.47
C THR A 146 2.60 -5.98 2.36
N LEU A 147 2.02 -4.79 2.39
CA LEU A 147 1.09 -4.30 1.37
C LEU A 147 1.86 -3.72 0.17
N LEU A 148 1.49 -4.15 -1.03
CA LEU A 148 2.12 -3.73 -2.28
C LEU A 148 1.12 -3.04 -3.21
N ALA A 149 1.59 -2.00 -3.89
CA ALA A 149 0.92 -1.43 -5.05
C ALA A 149 1.68 -1.85 -6.31
N LEU A 150 0.98 -2.48 -7.26
CA LEU A 150 1.53 -3.02 -8.50
C LEU A 150 0.92 -2.27 -9.68
N SER A 151 1.74 -2.05 -10.71
CA SER A 151 1.31 -1.39 -11.94
C SER A 151 2.07 -1.93 -13.14
N CYS A 152 1.41 -1.93 -14.30
CA CYS A 152 1.99 -2.23 -15.61
C CYS A 152 2.22 -0.98 -16.47
N ASP A 153 1.76 0.20 -16.03
CA ASP A 153 1.78 1.46 -16.79
C ASP A 153 2.16 2.67 -15.93
N ASP A 154 3.14 2.51 -15.03
CA ASP A 154 3.62 3.57 -14.14
C ASP A 154 2.51 4.28 -13.32
N PHE A 155 1.52 3.49 -12.89
CA PHE A 155 0.33 3.89 -12.15
C PHE A 155 -0.57 4.88 -12.91
N GLN A 156 -0.45 4.97 -14.23
CA GLN A 156 -1.27 5.89 -15.03
C GLN A 156 -2.74 5.46 -15.05
N ARG A 157 -3.02 4.19 -15.34
CA ARG A 157 -4.37 3.62 -15.36
C ARG A 157 -4.44 2.29 -14.61
N SER A 158 -3.36 1.53 -14.56
CA SER A 158 -3.30 0.27 -13.85
C SER A 158 -2.76 0.47 -12.44
N CYS A 159 -3.50 -0.04 -11.46
CA CYS A 159 -3.04 -0.21 -10.11
C CYS A 159 -3.73 -1.45 -9.56
N SER A 160 -2.97 -2.37 -8.99
CA SER A 160 -3.47 -3.53 -8.28
C SER A 160 -2.84 -3.55 -6.89
N VAL A 161 -3.60 -4.00 -5.90
CA VAL A 161 -3.12 -4.11 -4.52
C VAL A 161 -2.89 -5.58 -4.24
N ALA A 162 -1.75 -5.90 -3.67
CA ALA A 162 -1.38 -7.26 -3.33
C ALA A 162 -0.74 -7.30 -1.94
N VAL A 163 -0.74 -8.48 -1.31
CA VAL A 163 -0.10 -8.68 -0.01
C VAL A 163 0.94 -9.79 -0.14
N VAL A 164 2.14 -9.55 0.39
CA VAL A 164 3.21 -10.56 0.39
C VAL A 164 2.78 -11.76 1.22
N ALA A 165 2.78 -12.93 0.59
CA ALA A 165 2.51 -14.20 1.23
C ALA A 165 3.77 -14.74 1.92
N GLU A 166 3.58 -15.58 2.92
CA GLU A 166 4.68 -16.34 3.51
C GLU A 166 5.19 -17.38 2.50
N ASN A 167 6.49 -17.36 2.21
CA ASN A 167 7.12 -18.41 1.44
C ASN A 167 8.49 -18.76 2.05
N GLU A 168 8.88 -20.04 1.95
CA GLU A 168 10.24 -20.48 2.32
C GLU A 168 11.31 -19.98 1.31
N GLY A 169 10.87 -19.39 0.21
CA GLY A 169 11.65 -19.10 -0.99
C GLY A 169 12.42 -17.78 -0.99
N LEU A 170 12.12 -16.85 -0.07
CA LEU A 170 12.90 -15.63 0.14
C LEU A 170 14.39 -15.92 0.42
N GLN A 171 14.75 -17.14 0.81
CA GLN A 171 16.08 -17.52 1.28
C GLN A 171 16.99 -18.20 0.23
N THR A 172 16.51 -18.63 -0.94
CA THR A 172 17.28 -19.64 -1.74
C THR A 172 17.91 -19.20 -3.07
N GLU A 173 17.44 -18.17 -3.79
CA GLU A 173 18.14 -17.53 -4.94
C GLU A 173 17.24 -16.49 -5.64
N ALA A 174 17.83 -15.34 -6.07
CA ALA A 174 17.28 -14.17 -6.80
C ALA A 174 15.80 -13.78 -6.53
N PRO A 175 15.51 -12.58 -6.00
CA PRO A 175 14.33 -12.31 -5.17
C PRO A 175 13.01 -12.54 -5.92
N TYR A 176 12.35 -13.65 -5.59
CA TYR A 176 10.96 -13.89 -5.92
C TYR A 176 10.10 -13.77 -4.67
N ILE A 177 8.94 -13.15 -4.83
CA ILE A 177 7.93 -13.04 -3.79
C ILE A 177 6.65 -13.68 -4.30
N ASP A 178 5.91 -14.30 -3.39
CA ASP A 178 4.55 -14.77 -3.67
C ASP A 178 3.57 -13.74 -3.11
N VAL A 179 2.52 -13.41 -3.85
CA VAL A 179 1.52 -12.42 -3.44
C VAL A 179 0.09 -12.94 -3.63
N PHE A 180 -0.82 -12.50 -2.77
CA PHE A 180 -2.27 -12.69 -2.91
C PHE A 180 -2.91 -11.61 -3.79
#